data_AF-A0A357A545-F1
#
_entry.id   AF-A0A357A545-F1
#
_cell.length_a   1.000
_cell.length_b   1.000
_cell.length_c   1.000
_cell.angle_alpha   90.00
_cell.angle_beta   90.00
_cell.angle_gamma   90.00
#
_symmetry.space_group_name_H-M   'P 1'
#
loop_
_entity.id
_entity.type
_entity.pdbx_description
1 polymer ?
#
loop_
_entity_poly.entity_id
_entity_poly.type
_entity_poly.pdbx_seq_one_letter_code
_entity_poly.pdbx_strand_id
1 'polypeptide(L)'
;MDWSRPNPWRIHHSHLHTSPRHHPRCDRYYRQCWRWRPFHLRNWLCFLVLNLKNHHFYLHKALEAMKIHHFWVGLICIFLILLTHPSLQTAYSQTGNQSDVTGPNLQELLSFPPSESDNSSGSNDNTSFNDVEIAREAFESQFLQSDFEQALQLFEEFQAVEYAKYFDLKLYGRTATLCEIAQVLDRLAQSTQQRSAIIYIVSLQNELNILAIFPKNDACSSPQLLNKQNAELSPFAQIKIQEIPRSSLEETINQFRQEITNPRKVRTTSYEPYASQLYQGLIQPLEVSLSDQKIDTLIFCLDKKIRSLPIAALYHNQHFLIEDYQIGLIPSFSLIDPAYRSVQSATLLGFGVSDGGRNQELPPLPAVPLELSWLQKIWQSQTFLDRQATVENLQEYSKTPNTRMMHIATHAEFRPGDISNSFIQLWDRNVGLDQLRELSQDSQWNQNPRVELLTLSACRTALGSEEAELGFSGLALQAGVKTSLGSLWYTSDEGSLALMAEFYHQLQDSTVKITALRQTQLNMINGSINIRESRLHLSSDLTIDIQDQFSSSQTFNHPYYWSAYTLIGNWN
;
A
#
# COMPACT_ATOMS: atom_id res chain seq x y z
N MET A 1 3.06 14.46 -68.39
CA MET A 1 3.78 13.45 -69.20
C MET A 1 3.29 12.09 -68.75
N ASP A 2 3.09 11.20 -69.71
CA ASP A 2 2.16 10.06 -69.62
C ASP A 2 2.79 8.75 -69.12
N TRP A 3 1.94 7.87 -68.53
CA TRP A 3 1.78 6.41 -68.73
C TRP A 3 3.03 5.49 -68.89
N SER A 4 3.05 4.20 -68.52
CA SER A 4 2.13 3.26 -67.85
C SER A 4 2.83 1.92 -67.55
N ARG A 5 2.17 0.99 -66.85
CA ARG A 5 2.54 -0.46 -66.79
C ARG A 5 2.15 -1.19 -68.10
N PRO A 6 2.64 -2.42 -68.36
CA PRO A 6 1.78 -3.59 -68.05
C PRO A 6 2.49 -4.92 -67.65
N ASN A 7 1.66 -5.90 -67.28
CA ASN A 7 1.92 -7.35 -67.06
C ASN A 7 1.29 -8.13 -68.28
N PRO A 8 0.89 -9.43 -68.28
CA PRO A 8 1.45 -10.74 -67.83
C PRO A 8 1.31 -11.89 -68.90
N TRP A 9 1.74 -13.13 -68.61
CA TRP A 9 1.23 -14.43 -69.18
C TRP A 9 1.35 -15.53 -68.08
N ARG A 10 0.37 -16.38 -67.70
CA ARG A 10 -0.45 -17.46 -68.37
C ARG A 10 0.37 -18.69 -68.81
N ILE A 11 -0.02 -19.99 -68.72
CA ILE A 11 -1.16 -20.80 -68.17
C ILE A 11 -0.73 -22.29 -68.20
N HIS A 12 -1.16 -23.20 -67.28
CA HIS A 12 -1.86 -24.47 -67.63
C HIS A 12 -2.33 -25.39 -66.46
N HIS A 13 -3.58 -25.83 -66.64
CA HIS A 13 -4.41 -26.92 -66.06
C HIS A 13 -3.81 -28.37 -66.22
N SER A 14 -4.28 -29.49 -65.64
CA SER A 14 -5.51 -29.84 -64.84
C SER A 14 -5.53 -31.30 -64.27
N HIS A 15 -6.58 -31.58 -63.45
CA HIS A 15 -7.35 -32.85 -63.26
C HIS A 15 -6.93 -33.97 -62.25
N LEU A 16 -7.60 -33.94 -61.08
CA LEU A 16 -8.52 -34.97 -60.52
C LEU A 16 -8.44 -36.44 -60.98
N HIS A 17 -8.38 -37.41 -60.05
CA HIS A 17 -9.54 -38.24 -59.66
C HIS A 17 -9.34 -39.26 -58.49
N THR A 18 -10.44 -39.52 -57.77
CA THR A 18 -10.85 -40.76 -57.04
C THR A 18 -10.21 -41.22 -55.71
N SER A 19 -11.11 -41.78 -54.88
CA SER A 19 -11.03 -42.51 -53.58
C SER A 19 -12.15 -43.61 -53.67
N PRO A 20 -12.50 -44.49 -52.69
CA PRO A 20 -11.88 -44.95 -51.42
C PRO A 20 -11.79 -46.52 -51.28
N ARG A 21 -11.30 -47.06 -50.13
CA ARG A 21 -11.99 -48.04 -49.20
C ARG A 21 -11.12 -49.04 -48.40
N HIS A 22 -11.53 -49.26 -47.13
CA HIS A 22 -11.56 -50.52 -46.32
C HIS A 22 -10.41 -50.98 -45.36
N HIS A 23 -10.74 -50.91 -44.05
CA HIS A 23 -10.49 -51.73 -42.83
C HIS A 23 -10.28 -53.28 -42.95
N PRO A 24 -10.12 -54.08 -41.84
CA PRO A 24 -9.39 -53.94 -40.54
C PRO A 24 -8.74 -55.28 -40.00
N ARG A 25 -8.40 -55.37 -38.68
CA ARG A 25 -8.09 -56.53 -37.76
C ARG A 25 -6.63 -56.54 -37.23
N CYS A 26 -6.22 -57.17 -36.13
CA CYS A 26 -6.73 -57.61 -34.79
C CYS A 26 -5.83 -58.78 -34.29
N ASP A 27 -5.70 -58.97 -32.96
CA ASP A 27 -5.16 -60.17 -32.25
C ASP A 27 -3.63 -60.49 -32.40
N ARG A 28 -2.87 -61.08 -31.43
CA ARG A 28 -3.06 -61.41 -29.99
C ARG A 28 -1.75 -61.96 -29.33
N TYR A 29 -1.69 -61.99 -27.98
CA TYR A 29 -0.97 -62.97 -27.11
C TYR A 29 0.60 -63.01 -27.06
N TYR A 30 1.32 -63.60 -26.07
CA TYR A 30 1.02 -64.45 -24.87
C TYR A 30 2.05 -64.17 -23.70
N ARG A 31 1.54 -63.77 -22.50
CA ARG A 31 1.80 -64.26 -21.10
C ARG A 31 3.21 -64.45 -20.40
N GLN A 32 3.24 -63.97 -19.13
CA GLN A 32 3.56 -64.67 -17.83
C GLN A 32 5.01 -65.10 -17.47
N CYS A 33 5.45 -65.29 -16.19
CA CYS A 33 4.78 -65.25 -14.86
C CYS A 33 5.76 -65.05 -13.65
N TRP A 34 5.29 -64.35 -12.59
CA TRP A 34 5.33 -64.70 -11.14
C TRP A 34 6.52 -65.43 -10.47
N ARG A 35 6.93 -64.93 -9.27
CA ARG A 35 6.73 -65.65 -7.96
C ARG A 35 7.04 -64.82 -6.70
N TRP A 36 6.54 -65.29 -5.55
CA TRP A 36 6.57 -64.63 -4.21
C TRP A 36 6.89 -65.67 -3.10
N ARG A 37 7.92 -65.41 -2.25
CA ARG A 37 8.15 -65.92 -0.85
C ARG A 37 8.19 -67.47 -0.60
N PRO A 38 8.48 -68.04 0.61
CA PRO A 38 8.76 -67.47 1.95
C PRO A 38 9.94 -68.08 2.82
N PHE A 39 10.14 -67.49 4.02
CA PHE A 39 10.76 -67.93 5.31
C PHE A 39 11.42 -69.33 5.55
N HIS A 40 12.53 -69.37 6.32
CA HIS A 40 12.62 -70.03 7.67
C HIS A 40 13.94 -69.81 8.49
N LEU A 41 13.87 -70.05 9.82
CA LEU A 41 14.87 -69.95 10.93
C LEU A 41 16.22 -70.73 10.72
N ARG A 42 17.37 -70.52 11.42
CA ARG A 42 17.63 -70.58 12.90
C ARG A 42 19.12 -70.32 13.27
N ASN A 43 19.42 -70.10 14.58
CA ASN A 43 20.75 -69.84 15.19
C ASN A 43 21.84 -70.94 15.04
N TRP A 44 23.13 -70.55 15.18
CA TRP A 44 24.25 -71.16 15.96
C TRP A 44 25.52 -70.26 15.77
N LEU A 45 26.19 -69.62 16.74
CA LEU A 45 27.01 -70.04 17.91
C LEU A 45 28.44 -70.57 17.62
N CYS A 46 29.43 -69.69 17.91
CA CYS A 46 30.83 -69.89 18.36
C CYS A 46 31.83 -70.84 17.65
N PHE A 47 32.85 -70.21 17.04
CA PHE A 47 34.27 -70.58 16.97
C PHE A 47 35.07 -69.24 17.04
N LEU A 48 36.27 -69.05 17.61
CA LEU A 48 37.16 -69.86 18.49
C LEU A 48 38.26 -68.90 19.09
N VAL A 49 39.17 -69.40 19.94
CA VAL A 49 40.49 -68.81 20.34
C VAL A 49 40.55 -67.66 21.40
N LEU A 50 40.78 -68.04 22.67
CA LEU A 50 41.97 -67.76 23.54
C LEU A 50 42.85 -66.49 23.28
N ASN A 51 43.55 -65.84 24.22
CA ASN A 51 43.52 -65.73 25.69
C ASN A 51 44.49 -64.57 26.15
N LEU A 52 44.17 -63.90 27.26
CA LEU A 52 44.91 -62.93 28.11
C LEU A 52 46.47 -62.76 27.99
N LYS A 53 47.06 -61.55 28.16
CA LYS A 53 47.44 -60.86 29.47
C LYS A 53 48.52 -59.73 29.38
N ASN A 54 48.65 -58.93 30.48
CA ASN A 54 49.78 -58.09 30.98
C ASN A 54 50.02 -56.65 30.44
N HIS A 55 50.58 -55.66 31.19
CA HIS A 55 50.52 -55.28 32.63
C HIS A 55 51.15 -53.86 32.87
N HIS A 56 50.87 -53.22 34.02
CA HIS A 56 51.40 -51.91 34.48
C HIS A 56 52.95 -51.73 34.51
N PHE A 57 53.42 -50.47 34.40
CA PHE A 57 54.33 -49.88 35.43
C PHE A 57 54.25 -48.34 35.55
N TYR A 58 54.78 -47.81 36.66
CA TYR A 58 54.63 -46.45 37.17
C TYR A 58 55.84 -45.52 36.89
N LEU A 59 55.68 -44.25 37.32
CA LEU A 59 56.73 -43.30 37.71
C LEU A 59 57.37 -42.41 36.61
N HIS A 60 56.70 -41.30 36.32
CA HIS A 60 57.38 -39.99 36.41
C HIS A 60 56.64 -39.09 37.40
N LYS A 61 56.85 -39.38 38.71
CA LYS A 61 56.63 -38.38 39.76
C LYS A 61 57.63 -37.23 39.59
N ALA A 62 57.44 -36.17 40.39
CA ALA A 62 58.41 -35.10 40.65
C ALA A 62 58.60 -34.05 39.53
N LEU A 63 57.49 -33.48 39.05
CA LEU A 63 57.45 -32.06 38.63
C LEU A 63 56.26 -31.28 39.23
N GLU A 64 55.74 -31.71 40.39
CA GLU A 64 55.20 -30.75 41.36
C GLU A 64 56.37 -30.01 42.03
N ALA A 65 56.80 -28.86 41.51
CA ALA A 65 57.75 -28.00 42.22
C ALA A 65 57.89 -26.54 41.71
N MET A 66 56.84 -25.87 41.22
CA MET A 66 56.80 -24.39 41.16
C MET A 66 55.35 -23.91 41.03
N LYS A 67 54.64 -23.79 42.16
CA LYS A 67 54.46 -22.53 42.90
C LYS A 67 53.64 -21.47 42.14
N ILE A 68 52.37 -21.38 42.52
CA ILE A 68 51.83 -20.23 43.26
C ILE A 68 52.32 -18.86 42.74
N HIS A 69 51.66 -18.36 41.69
CA HIS A 69 51.35 -16.94 41.47
C HIS A 69 50.35 -16.85 40.30
N HIS A 70 49.45 -15.85 40.30
CA HIS A 70 48.45 -15.57 39.25
C HIS A 70 47.11 -16.37 39.24
N PHE A 71 46.58 -16.74 40.41
CA PHE A 71 45.12 -16.98 40.57
C PHE A 71 44.34 -15.73 41.05
N TRP A 72 44.99 -14.56 41.08
CA TRP A 72 44.47 -13.37 41.80
C TRP A 72 44.40 -12.05 41.01
N VAL A 73 44.72 -12.04 39.70
CA VAL A 73 44.80 -10.79 38.92
C VAL A 73 43.54 -10.50 38.08
N GLY A 74 42.81 -11.52 37.62
CA GLY A 74 41.59 -11.33 36.82
C GLY A 74 40.39 -10.76 37.61
N LEU A 75 40.33 -11.00 38.92
CA LEU A 75 39.20 -10.64 39.79
C LEU A 75 39.35 -9.29 40.50
N ILE A 76 40.50 -8.60 40.34
CA ILE A 76 40.78 -7.30 40.98
C ILE A 76 40.70 -6.13 39.98
N CYS A 77 40.72 -6.38 38.67
CA CYS A 77 40.59 -5.33 37.65
C CYS A 77 39.16 -4.86 37.35
N ILE A 78 38.13 -5.49 37.94
CA ILE A 78 36.71 -5.12 37.75
C ILE A 78 36.15 -4.33 38.95
N PHE A 79 36.87 -4.29 40.09
CA PHE A 79 36.38 -3.69 41.35
C PHE A 79 37.06 -2.37 41.75
N LEU A 80 37.89 -1.79 40.88
CA LEU A 80 38.68 -0.57 41.17
C LEU A 80 38.66 0.50 40.05
N ILE A 81 37.69 0.41 39.12
CA ILE A 81 37.41 1.45 38.11
C ILE A 81 36.06 2.16 38.38
N LEU A 82 35.37 1.79 39.47
CA LEU A 82 34.22 2.50 40.01
C LEU A 82 34.59 3.12 41.36
N LEU A 83 35.27 4.29 41.37
CA LEU A 83 35.26 5.23 42.51
C LEU A 83 35.95 6.60 42.27
N THR A 84 35.97 7.15 41.05
CA THR A 84 36.19 8.62 40.84
C THR A 84 35.52 9.11 39.54
N HIS A 85 34.21 9.32 39.56
CA HIS A 85 33.53 10.58 39.17
C HIS A 85 32.01 10.33 38.97
N PRO A 86 31.13 11.32 39.24
CA PRO A 86 29.72 11.05 39.50
C PRO A 86 28.79 11.59 38.41
N SER A 87 28.19 10.70 37.62
CA SER A 87 26.91 10.93 36.91
C SER A 87 26.44 9.63 36.27
N LEU A 88 25.57 8.90 36.97
CA LEU A 88 24.59 7.92 36.45
C LEU A 88 23.92 7.17 37.61
N GLN A 89 23.01 7.86 38.29
CA GLN A 89 21.85 7.30 38.96
C GLN A 89 20.67 8.14 38.42
N THR A 90 19.52 7.60 38.02
CA THR A 90 18.85 6.41 38.56
C THR A 90 18.25 5.52 37.46
N ALA A 91 18.50 4.21 37.56
CA ALA A 91 17.64 3.19 36.97
C ALA A 91 17.52 2.02 37.96
N TYR A 92 16.43 2.01 38.74
CA TYR A 92 15.93 0.79 39.36
C TYR A 92 14.40 0.82 39.38
N SER A 93 13.84 -0.31 38.96
CA SER A 93 12.44 -0.61 38.77
C SER A 93 11.52 -0.30 39.96
N GLN A 94 10.30 0.16 39.65
CA GLN A 94 9.11 -0.44 40.24
C GLN A 94 8.32 -1.17 39.15
N THR A 95 7.96 -2.42 39.44
CA THR A 95 7.20 -3.32 38.57
C THR A 95 5.72 -3.28 38.94
N GLY A 96 4.82 -3.20 37.96
CA GLY A 96 3.38 -3.35 38.20
C GLY A 96 2.56 -3.44 36.92
N ASN A 97 2.17 -4.68 36.55
CA ASN A 97 1.13 -5.10 35.59
C ASN A 97 1.15 -4.47 34.18
N GLN A 98 1.50 -5.23 33.14
CA GLN A 98 0.61 -6.16 32.41
C GLN A 98 -0.60 -5.50 31.71
N SER A 99 -0.41 -5.02 30.47
CA SER A 99 -1.17 -5.41 29.26
C SER A 99 -0.98 -4.41 28.10
N ASP A 100 0.24 -4.26 27.60
CA ASP A 100 0.52 -3.29 26.52
C ASP A 100 0.18 -3.86 25.13
N VAL A 101 -1.11 -3.84 24.80
CA VAL A 101 -1.65 -4.15 23.47
C VAL A 101 -1.96 -2.82 22.77
N THR A 102 -0.91 -2.08 22.41
CA THR A 102 -1.00 -0.74 21.82
C THR A 102 -0.79 -0.75 20.29
N GLY A 103 -1.73 -1.39 19.60
CA GLY A 103 -2.24 -0.84 18.33
C GLY A 103 -3.49 0.03 18.63
N PRO A 104 -4.11 0.67 17.62
CA PRO A 104 -5.36 1.41 17.83
C PRO A 104 -6.52 0.44 18.16
N ASN A 105 -6.69 0.12 19.44
CA ASN A 105 -7.88 -0.53 19.96
C ASN A 105 -8.94 0.54 20.24
N LEU A 106 -9.94 0.66 19.36
CA LEU A 106 -11.03 1.64 19.45
C LEU A 106 -12.13 1.21 20.44
N GLN A 107 -11.75 0.70 21.61
CA GLN A 107 -12.64 0.47 22.74
C GLN A 107 -12.24 1.41 23.89
N GLU A 108 -13.25 2.14 24.40
CA GLU A 108 -13.20 3.09 25.53
C GLU A 108 -12.70 4.52 25.27
N LEU A 109 -13.67 5.42 25.05
CA LEU A 109 -13.66 6.75 25.68
C LEU A 109 -15.01 7.02 26.36
N LEU A 110 -14.96 7.76 27.47
CA LEU A 110 -16.05 7.86 28.43
C LEU A 110 -17.17 8.81 27.98
N SER A 111 -18.41 8.45 28.33
CA SER A 111 -19.59 9.29 28.22
C SER A 111 -19.56 10.44 29.23
N PHE A 112 -19.84 11.67 28.79
CA PHE A 112 -20.23 12.75 29.69
C PHE A 112 -21.68 12.53 30.19
N PRO A 113 -21.97 12.75 31.49
CA PRO A 113 -23.34 12.68 31.99
C PRO A 113 -24.14 13.91 31.56
N PRO A 114 -25.44 13.79 31.28
CA PRO A 114 -26.30 14.96 31.10
C PRO A 114 -26.45 15.69 32.44
N SER A 115 -26.21 17.01 32.44
CA SER A 115 -26.57 17.87 33.57
C SER A 115 -28.09 18.03 33.64
N GLU A 116 -28.70 17.66 34.77
CA GLU A 116 -30.12 17.83 35.02
C GLU A 116 -30.51 19.32 35.08
N SER A 117 -31.43 19.76 34.21
CA SER A 117 -32.70 20.42 34.63
C SER A 117 -33.45 20.99 33.40
N ASP A 118 -34.48 20.32 32.90
CA ASP A 118 -35.88 20.72 33.18
C ASP A 118 -36.92 19.81 32.47
N ASN A 119 -38.14 19.80 33.00
CA ASN A 119 -39.19 18.84 32.63
C ASN A 119 -40.00 19.25 31.38
N SER A 120 -40.07 18.38 30.35
CA SER A 120 -41.34 18.15 29.62
C SER A 120 -41.35 16.87 28.77
N SER A 121 -42.26 15.96 29.14
CA SER A 121 -42.89 14.89 28.34
C SER A 121 -42.53 14.73 26.84
N GLY A 122 -41.93 13.58 26.51
CA GLY A 122 -42.50 12.64 25.53
C GLY A 122 -42.15 12.80 24.04
N SER A 123 -41.18 12.02 23.57
CA SER A 123 -41.19 11.37 22.24
C SER A 123 -40.15 10.25 22.19
N ASN A 124 -40.43 9.18 21.43
CA ASN A 124 -39.48 8.10 21.15
C ASN A 124 -38.62 8.49 19.93
N ASP A 125 -37.51 9.19 20.14
CA ASP A 125 -36.53 9.40 19.08
C ASP A 125 -35.53 8.24 19.01
N ASN A 126 -35.92 7.19 18.28
CA ASN A 126 -34.96 6.33 17.58
C ASN A 126 -34.46 7.09 16.34
N THR A 127 -33.68 8.15 16.55
CA THR A 127 -32.97 8.83 15.46
C THR A 127 -31.84 7.94 14.96
N SER A 128 -32.11 7.27 13.84
CA SER A 128 -31.06 6.61 13.06
C SER A 128 -30.02 7.65 12.62
N PHE A 129 -28.73 7.34 12.79
CA PHE A 129 -27.63 8.20 12.34
C PHE A 129 -27.58 8.39 10.80
N ASN A 130 -28.41 7.66 10.05
CA ASN A 130 -28.42 7.70 8.60
C ASN A 130 -28.92 9.04 8.01
N ASP A 131 -29.85 9.72 8.68
CA ASP A 131 -30.54 10.90 8.12
C ASP A 131 -29.87 12.26 8.45
N VAL A 132 -28.78 12.28 9.20
CA VAL A 132 -27.98 13.50 9.37
C VAL A 132 -27.13 13.72 8.12
N GLU A 133 -27.59 14.57 7.20
CA GLU A 133 -26.70 15.24 6.26
C GLU A 133 -25.66 15.99 7.10
N ILE A 134 -24.38 15.63 6.97
CA ILE A 134 -23.30 16.28 7.74
C ILE A 134 -23.33 17.74 7.29
N ALA A 135 -23.74 18.63 8.20
CA ALA A 135 -24.24 19.96 7.86
C ALA A 135 -23.13 20.83 7.25
N ARG A 136 -22.93 20.70 5.94
CA ARG A 136 -21.75 21.22 5.25
C ARG A 136 -21.69 22.75 5.35
N GLU A 137 -22.84 23.41 5.22
CA GLU A 137 -22.95 24.86 5.42
C GLU A 137 -22.56 25.30 6.85
N ALA A 138 -22.87 24.49 7.87
CA ALA A 138 -22.48 24.78 9.24
C ALA A 138 -20.98 24.60 9.47
N PHE A 139 -20.38 23.53 8.92
CA PHE A 139 -18.92 23.34 8.89
C PHE A 139 -18.22 24.52 8.21
N GLU A 140 -18.64 24.91 7.00
CA GLU A 140 -18.00 26.00 6.25
C GLU A 140 -18.13 27.35 6.98
N SER A 141 -19.29 27.62 7.58
CA SER A 141 -19.52 28.83 8.38
C SER A 141 -18.60 28.92 9.60
N GLN A 142 -18.38 27.81 10.31
CA GLN A 142 -17.47 27.75 11.45
C GLN A 142 -16.00 27.82 11.02
N PHE A 143 -15.63 27.08 9.98
CA PHE A 143 -14.27 27.04 9.43
C PHE A 143 -13.81 28.43 8.96
N LEU A 144 -14.67 29.20 8.29
CA LEU A 144 -14.36 30.56 7.83
C LEU A 144 -14.09 31.56 8.97
N GLN A 145 -14.67 31.33 10.15
CA GLN A 145 -14.51 32.16 11.35
C GLN A 145 -13.35 31.71 12.26
N SER A 146 -12.77 30.54 11.97
CA SER A 146 -11.75 29.90 12.80
C SER A 146 -10.34 30.43 12.54
N ASP A 147 -9.49 30.37 13.57
CA ASP A 147 -8.03 30.42 13.38
C ASP A 147 -7.51 29.11 12.76
N PHE A 148 -6.20 29.03 12.53
CA PHE A 148 -5.59 27.88 11.87
C PHE A 148 -5.76 26.56 12.63
N GLU A 149 -5.62 26.56 13.95
CA GLU A 149 -5.69 25.33 14.76
C GLU A 149 -7.14 24.86 14.88
N GLN A 150 -8.07 25.78 15.08
CA GLN A 150 -9.51 25.52 15.07
C GLN A 150 -9.99 25.03 13.69
N ALA A 151 -9.54 25.65 12.60
CA ALA A 151 -9.91 25.26 11.24
C ALA A 151 -9.39 23.85 10.87
N LEU A 152 -8.15 23.54 11.26
CA LEU A 152 -7.58 22.20 11.14
C LEU A 152 -8.39 21.16 11.91
N GLN A 153 -8.69 21.43 13.18
CA GLN A 153 -9.43 20.51 14.03
C GLN A 153 -10.85 20.26 13.47
N LEU A 154 -11.56 21.31 13.05
CA LEU A 154 -12.87 21.19 12.41
C LEU A 154 -12.83 20.32 11.15
N PHE A 155 -11.78 20.42 10.33
CA PHE A 155 -11.67 19.62 9.10
C PHE A 155 -11.27 18.17 9.36
N GLU A 156 -10.37 17.91 10.32
CA GLU A 156 -10.09 16.54 10.80
C GLU A 156 -11.37 15.87 11.35
N GLU A 157 -12.17 16.60 12.14
CA GLU A 157 -13.44 16.09 12.69
C GLU A 157 -14.48 15.86 11.57
N PHE A 158 -14.62 16.80 10.63
CA PHE A 158 -15.53 16.67 9.49
C PHE A 158 -15.20 15.44 8.63
N GLN A 159 -13.93 15.27 8.25
CA GLN A 159 -13.47 14.10 7.48
C GLN A 159 -13.70 12.81 8.25
N ALA A 160 -13.37 12.79 9.55
CA ALA A 160 -13.57 11.60 10.38
C ALA A 160 -15.03 11.17 10.41
N VAL A 161 -15.97 12.10 10.60
CA VAL A 161 -17.42 11.83 10.60
C VAL A 161 -17.92 11.38 9.24
N GLU A 162 -17.40 11.94 8.14
CA GLU A 162 -17.79 11.54 6.77
C GLU A 162 -17.40 10.08 6.46
N TYR A 163 -16.15 9.70 6.74
CA TYR A 163 -15.72 8.31 6.60
C TYR A 163 -16.43 7.37 7.57
N ALA A 164 -16.66 7.80 8.80
CA ALA A 164 -17.36 6.99 9.80
C ALA A 164 -18.80 6.69 9.38
N LYS A 165 -19.53 7.69 8.89
CA LYS A 165 -20.88 7.51 8.36
C LYS A 165 -20.89 6.58 7.15
N TYR A 166 -19.94 6.73 6.21
CA TYR A 166 -19.90 5.91 4.99
C TYR A 166 -19.54 4.44 5.24
N PHE A 167 -18.67 4.16 6.22
CA PHE A 167 -18.17 2.83 6.54
C PHE A 167 -18.88 2.14 7.73
N ASP A 168 -19.94 2.75 8.29
CA ASP A 168 -20.58 2.37 9.57
C ASP A 168 -19.56 2.15 10.72
N LEU A 169 -18.56 3.05 10.81
CA LEU A 169 -17.54 2.98 11.83
C LEU A 169 -17.90 3.82 13.03
N LYS A 170 -17.63 3.28 14.22
CA LYS A 170 -17.75 4.03 15.46
C LYS A 170 -16.46 4.80 15.70
N LEU A 171 -16.55 6.13 15.72
CA LEU A 171 -15.46 6.99 16.15
C LEU A 171 -15.38 7.00 17.67
N TYR A 172 -14.19 6.75 18.19
CA TYR A 172 -13.83 7.06 19.56
C TYR A 172 -12.45 7.73 19.53
N GLY A 173 -12.37 8.95 20.06
CA GLY A 173 -11.14 9.72 20.10
C GLY A 173 -11.42 11.18 20.36
N ARG A 174 -10.35 11.95 20.51
CA ARG A 174 -10.30 13.30 19.95
C ARG A 174 -9.45 13.23 18.69
N THR A 175 -9.61 14.20 17.80
CA THR A 175 -8.71 14.38 16.66
C THR A 175 -7.31 14.77 17.13
N ALA A 176 -6.32 14.53 16.26
CA ALA A 176 -4.95 14.92 16.52
C ALA A 176 -4.81 16.45 16.45
N THR A 177 -4.14 17.03 17.44
CA THR A 177 -3.81 18.46 17.44
C THR A 177 -2.73 18.76 16.41
N LEU A 178 -2.66 20.02 15.97
CA LEU A 178 -1.56 20.55 15.15
C LEU A 178 -0.18 20.15 15.71
N CYS A 179 -0.05 20.29 17.02
CA CYS A 179 1.12 19.92 17.81
C CYS A 179 1.54 18.46 17.65
N GLU A 180 0.59 17.53 17.84
CA GLU A 180 0.85 16.10 17.74
C GLU A 180 1.23 15.69 16.32
N ILE A 181 0.58 16.29 15.31
CA ILE A 181 0.89 16.04 13.90
C ILE A 181 2.34 16.48 13.60
N ALA A 182 2.71 17.72 13.92
CA ALA A 182 4.06 18.25 13.67
C ALA A 182 5.17 17.44 14.37
N GLN A 183 4.88 16.94 15.59
CA GLN A 183 5.81 16.07 16.34
C GLN A 183 5.90 14.64 15.79
N VAL A 184 4.80 14.07 15.28
CA VAL A 184 4.85 12.77 14.58
C VAL A 184 5.67 12.90 13.30
N LEU A 185 5.46 13.96 12.52
CA LEU A 185 6.23 14.23 11.31
C LEU A 185 7.74 14.39 11.61
N ASP A 186 8.10 15.05 12.71
CA ASP A 186 9.51 15.17 13.14
C ASP A 186 10.13 13.82 13.52
N ARG A 187 9.42 13.01 14.32
CA ARG A 187 9.88 11.65 14.67
C ARG A 187 10.01 10.74 13.44
N LEU A 188 9.10 10.86 12.48
CA LEU A 188 9.17 10.10 11.23
C LEU A 188 10.35 10.53 10.37
N ALA A 189 10.64 11.84 10.28
CA ALA A 189 11.81 12.33 9.56
C ALA A 189 13.13 11.80 10.16
N GLN A 190 13.20 11.65 11.48
CA GLN A 190 14.35 11.04 12.16
C GLN A 190 14.47 9.52 11.87
N SER A 191 13.35 8.79 11.77
CA SER A 191 13.36 7.33 11.58
C SER A 191 13.51 6.89 10.12
N THR A 192 13.01 7.68 9.17
CA THR A 192 12.99 7.36 7.73
C THR A 192 14.01 8.13 6.90
N GLN A 193 14.60 9.20 7.45
CA GLN A 193 15.38 10.19 6.71
C GLN A 193 14.58 10.90 5.58
N GLN A 194 13.24 10.93 5.67
CA GLN A 194 12.35 11.61 4.72
C GLN A 194 11.49 12.64 5.46
N ARG A 195 11.54 13.90 5.05
CA ARG A 195 10.77 14.99 5.65
C ARG A 195 9.41 15.09 4.98
N SER A 196 8.38 14.60 5.66
CA SER A 196 7.00 14.64 5.16
C SER A 196 6.24 15.89 5.65
N ALA A 197 5.46 16.51 4.78
CA ALA A 197 4.45 17.51 5.13
C ALA A 197 3.04 16.93 4.92
N ILE A 198 2.08 17.35 5.74
CA ILE A 198 0.66 17.04 5.51
C ILE A 198 -0.02 18.30 4.97
N ILE A 199 -0.72 18.13 3.85
CA ILE A 199 -1.41 19.18 3.10
C ILE A 199 -2.91 18.88 3.10
N TYR A 200 -3.69 19.73 3.75
CA TYR A 200 -5.15 19.69 3.73
C TYR A 200 -5.66 20.61 2.64
N ILE A 201 -6.43 20.07 1.69
CA ILE A 201 -7.07 20.82 0.62
C ILE A 201 -8.57 20.91 0.93
N VAL A 202 -9.01 22.05 1.45
CA VAL A 202 -10.39 22.30 1.88
C VAL A 202 -11.08 23.20 0.86
N SER A 203 -12.09 22.69 0.16
CA SER A 203 -12.77 23.42 -0.90
C SER A 203 -14.07 24.01 -0.38
N LEU A 204 -14.08 25.29 -0.03
CA LEU A 204 -15.27 26.01 0.44
C LEU A 204 -16.07 26.54 -0.76
N GLN A 205 -17.33 26.94 -0.55
CA GLN A 205 -18.24 27.37 -1.61
C GLN A 205 -17.62 28.44 -2.53
N ASN A 206 -16.94 29.43 -1.93
CA ASN A 206 -16.42 30.62 -2.60
C ASN A 206 -14.89 30.78 -2.50
N GLU A 207 -14.18 29.91 -1.78
CA GLU A 207 -12.71 29.99 -1.67
C GLU A 207 -12.07 28.61 -1.44
N LEU A 208 -10.83 28.47 -1.89
CA LEU A 208 -9.98 27.31 -1.60
C LEU A 208 -9.09 27.63 -0.39
N ASN A 209 -9.07 26.74 0.61
CA ASN A 209 -8.15 26.81 1.74
C ASN A 209 -7.14 25.67 1.67
N ILE A 210 -5.87 26.01 1.82
CA ILE A 210 -4.75 25.07 1.91
C ILE A 210 -4.14 25.22 3.30
N LEU A 211 -4.16 24.15 4.09
CA LEU A 211 -3.49 24.08 5.39
C LEU A 211 -2.29 23.13 5.26
N ALA A 212 -1.08 23.60 5.56
CA ALA A 212 0.13 22.77 5.52
C ALA A 212 0.75 22.67 6.92
N ILE A 213 1.17 21.46 7.30
CA ILE A 213 1.85 21.16 8.56
C ILE A 213 3.21 20.52 8.26
N PHE A 214 4.26 21.03 8.91
CA PHE A 214 5.66 20.64 8.69
C PHE A 214 6.28 19.96 9.92
N PRO A 215 7.36 19.16 9.76
CA PRO A 215 8.06 18.52 10.88
C PRO A 215 8.67 19.55 11.85
N LYS A 216 8.24 19.54 13.13
CA LYS A 216 8.78 20.41 14.19
C LYS A 216 8.56 19.80 15.58
N ASN A 217 9.65 19.42 16.25
CA ASN A 217 9.62 18.80 17.60
C ASN A 217 9.04 19.73 18.70
N ASP A 218 9.44 21.01 18.67
CA ASP A 218 9.14 22.05 19.66
C ASP A 218 7.90 22.90 19.31
N ALA A 219 7.05 22.44 18.39
CA ALA A 219 5.86 23.17 17.91
C ALA A 219 4.95 23.72 19.03
N CYS A 220 4.92 23.05 20.20
CA CYS A 220 4.09 23.40 21.35
C CYS A 220 4.79 24.30 22.40
N SER A 221 6.07 24.62 22.20
CA SER A 221 6.90 25.31 23.22
C SER A 221 7.00 26.83 23.00
N SER A 222 6.56 27.32 21.83
CA SER A 222 6.64 28.73 21.45
C SER A 222 5.25 29.35 21.30
N PRO A 223 4.70 30.02 22.33
CA PRO A 223 3.52 30.86 22.16
C PRO A 223 3.89 32.07 21.28
N GLN A 224 3.47 32.01 20.00
CA GLN A 224 3.54 33.06 18.97
C GLN A 224 4.48 34.25 19.24
N LEU A 225 5.79 34.02 19.27
CA LEU A 225 6.77 35.12 19.17
C LEU A 225 7.08 35.41 17.70
N LEU A 226 6.09 35.99 17.01
CA LEU A 226 6.25 36.68 15.72
C LEU A 226 7.07 37.99 15.86
N ASN A 227 8.22 37.90 16.53
CA ASN A 227 9.24 38.93 16.47
C ASN A 227 9.99 38.77 15.14
N LYS A 228 9.67 39.66 14.19
CA LYS A 228 10.18 39.77 12.81
C LYS A 228 11.71 39.93 12.65
N GLN A 229 12.50 39.58 13.65
CA GLN A 229 13.96 39.74 13.69
C GLN A 229 14.71 38.40 13.73
N ASN A 230 14.07 37.30 14.15
CA ASN A 230 14.58 35.94 13.96
C ASN A 230 13.61 35.18 13.05
N ALA A 231 14.04 34.89 11.82
CA ALA A 231 13.25 34.14 10.85
C ALA A 231 13.29 32.64 11.15
N GLU A 232 12.65 32.21 12.24
CA GLU A 232 12.25 30.81 12.37
C GLU A 232 11.10 30.54 11.40
N LEU A 233 11.29 29.55 10.53
CA LEU A 233 10.28 29.12 9.58
C LEU A 233 9.06 28.58 10.35
N SER A 234 7.89 29.12 10.04
CA SER A 234 6.63 28.67 10.64
C SER A 234 6.45 27.16 10.35
N PRO A 235 6.14 26.33 11.37
CA PRO A 235 5.86 24.91 11.16
C PRO A 235 4.46 24.66 10.56
N PHE A 236 3.72 25.73 10.27
CA PHE A 236 2.42 25.69 9.60
C PHE A 236 2.29 26.83 8.58
N ALA A 237 1.51 26.59 7.53
CA ALA A 237 1.09 27.62 6.58
C ALA A 237 -0.41 27.51 6.28
N GLN A 238 -1.08 28.66 6.19
CA GLN A 238 -2.46 28.78 5.72
C GLN A 238 -2.51 29.67 4.51
N ILE A 239 -3.14 29.20 3.44
CA ILE A 239 -3.31 29.95 2.20
C ILE A 239 -4.80 29.93 1.85
N LYS A 240 -5.38 31.12 1.69
CA LYS A 240 -6.78 31.33 1.30
C LYS A 240 -6.83 31.92 -0.10
N ILE A 241 -7.51 31.26 -1.03
CA ILE A 241 -7.57 31.65 -2.44
C ILE A 241 -9.04 31.87 -2.81
N GLN A 242 -9.46 33.13 -2.74
CA GLN A 242 -10.85 33.57 -3.01
C GLN A 242 -11.24 33.52 -4.49
N GLU A 243 -10.25 33.39 -5.38
CA GLU A 243 -10.46 33.34 -6.83
C GLU A 243 -10.76 31.93 -7.36
N ILE A 244 -10.74 30.91 -6.49
CA ILE A 244 -11.02 29.50 -6.83
C ILE A 244 -12.23 29.02 -6.02
N PRO A 245 -13.48 29.24 -6.48
CA PRO A 245 -14.67 28.64 -5.88
C PRO A 245 -14.74 27.14 -6.19
N ARG A 246 -15.41 26.37 -5.32
CA ARG A 246 -15.56 24.90 -5.46
C ARG A 246 -15.98 24.46 -6.86
N SER A 247 -16.97 25.11 -7.46
CA SER A 247 -17.51 24.73 -8.77
C SER A 247 -16.46 24.84 -9.89
N SER A 248 -15.61 25.86 -9.88
CA SER A 248 -14.55 26.05 -10.89
C SER A 248 -13.41 25.04 -10.69
N LEU A 249 -13.09 24.71 -9.44
CA LEU A 249 -12.13 23.66 -9.11
C LEU A 249 -12.64 22.28 -9.56
N GLU A 250 -13.89 21.94 -9.23
CA GLU A 250 -14.55 20.70 -9.69
C GLU A 250 -14.55 20.59 -11.21
N GLU A 251 -14.90 21.66 -11.94
CA GLU A 251 -14.88 21.68 -13.41
C GLU A 251 -13.47 21.40 -13.96
N THR A 252 -12.44 22.08 -13.43
CA THR A 252 -11.04 21.89 -13.85
C THR A 252 -10.54 20.47 -13.57
N ILE A 253 -10.87 19.92 -12.40
CA ILE A 253 -10.56 18.52 -12.03
C ILE A 253 -11.27 17.55 -12.98
N ASN A 254 -12.52 17.80 -13.34
CA ASN A 254 -13.27 16.95 -14.26
C ASN A 254 -12.69 16.96 -15.67
N GLN A 255 -12.27 18.12 -16.19
CA GLN A 255 -11.57 18.20 -17.48
C GLN A 255 -10.24 17.43 -17.43
N PHE A 256 -9.42 17.65 -16.40
CA PHE A 256 -8.16 16.93 -16.22
C PHE A 256 -8.35 15.41 -16.18
N ARG A 257 -9.33 14.92 -15.41
CA ARG A 257 -9.72 13.49 -15.36
C ARG A 257 -10.15 12.96 -16.73
N GLN A 258 -10.96 13.70 -17.49
CA GLN A 258 -11.42 13.29 -18.84
C GLN A 258 -10.29 13.23 -19.88
N GLU A 259 -9.23 14.03 -19.72
CA GLU A 259 -8.03 13.96 -20.55
C GLU A 259 -7.15 12.76 -20.15
N ILE A 260 -6.73 12.69 -18.89
CA ILE A 260 -5.69 11.77 -18.41
C ILE A 260 -6.12 10.30 -18.38
N THR A 261 -7.41 10.03 -18.13
CA THR A 261 -7.94 8.65 -18.00
C THR A 261 -8.38 8.02 -19.32
N ASN A 262 -8.31 8.76 -20.43
CA ASN A 262 -8.83 8.30 -21.72
C ASN A 262 -7.77 7.46 -22.47
N PRO A 263 -7.97 6.14 -22.66
CA PRO A 263 -6.97 5.29 -23.32
C PRO A 263 -6.74 5.66 -24.80
N ARG A 264 -7.62 6.45 -25.42
CA ARG A 264 -7.42 6.97 -26.79
C ARG A 264 -6.50 8.20 -26.84
N LYS A 265 -6.18 8.79 -25.68
CA LYS A 265 -5.36 10.01 -25.53
C LYS A 265 -3.95 9.73 -25.00
N VAL A 266 -3.55 8.48 -24.78
CA VAL A 266 -2.21 8.10 -24.28
C VAL A 266 -1.02 8.48 -25.18
N ARG A 267 -1.27 9.16 -26.30
CA ARG A 267 -0.29 9.72 -27.24
C ARG A 267 -0.44 11.24 -27.43
N THR A 268 -1.18 11.92 -26.56
CA THR A 268 -1.32 13.38 -26.54
C THR A 268 -0.83 13.94 -25.21
N THR A 269 -0.66 15.27 -25.16
CA THR A 269 -0.39 16.00 -23.91
C THR A 269 -1.56 16.91 -23.54
N SER A 270 -2.78 16.59 -24.01
CA SER A 270 -3.96 17.45 -23.87
C SER A 270 -4.45 17.63 -22.42
N TYR A 271 -3.91 16.87 -21.47
CA TYR A 271 -4.10 17.07 -20.03
C TYR A 271 -3.26 18.23 -19.46
N GLU A 272 -2.16 18.64 -20.10
CA GLU A 272 -1.17 19.60 -19.56
C GLU A 272 -1.80 20.94 -19.12
N PRO A 273 -2.73 21.58 -19.86
CA PRO A 273 -3.29 22.87 -19.45
C PRO A 273 -4.06 22.77 -18.12
N TYR A 274 -4.86 21.71 -17.95
CA TYR A 274 -5.64 21.49 -16.73
C TYR A 274 -4.75 21.06 -15.56
N ALA A 275 -3.75 20.20 -15.83
CA ALA A 275 -2.73 19.82 -14.85
C ALA A 275 -1.93 21.04 -14.35
N SER A 276 -1.63 21.98 -15.25
CA SER A 276 -0.93 23.24 -14.93
C SER A 276 -1.78 24.19 -14.11
N GLN A 277 -3.05 24.39 -14.49
CA GLN A 277 -3.98 25.22 -13.73
C GLN A 277 -4.19 24.68 -12.30
N LEU A 278 -4.29 23.36 -12.14
CA LEU A 278 -4.40 22.71 -10.84
C LEU A 278 -3.09 22.80 -10.04
N TYR A 279 -1.92 22.67 -10.66
CA TYR A 279 -0.63 22.90 -9.99
C TYR A 279 -0.53 24.34 -9.46
N GLN A 280 -0.86 25.33 -10.30
CA GLN A 280 -0.84 26.75 -9.94
C GLN A 280 -1.78 27.08 -8.76
N GLY A 281 -2.95 26.43 -8.69
CA GLY A 281 -3.91 26.63 -7.60
C GLY A 281 -3.59 25.86 -6.32
N LEU A 282 -3.03 24.65 -6.42
CA LEU A 282 -2.90 23.71 -5.29
C LEU A 282 -1.48 23.60 -4.71
N ILE A 283 -0.44 23.77 -5.53
CA ILE A 283 0.95 23.50 -5.16
C ILE A 283 1.81 24.75 -5.16
N GLN A 284 1.75 25.55 -6.23
CA GLN A 284 2.60 26.74 -6.39
C GLN A 284 2.59 27.69 -5.17
N PRO A 285 1.46 27.92 -4.47
CA PRO A 285 1.44 28.78 -3.28
C PRO A 285 2.28 28.24 -2.10
N LEU A 286 2.60 26.95 -2.08
CA LEU A 286 3.38 26.28 -1.03
C LEU A 286 4.89 26.17 -1.34
N GLU A 287 5.32 26.32 -2.59
CA GLU A 287 6.69 26.01 -3.06
C GLU A 287 7.81 26.56 -2.15
N VAL A 288 7.71 27.84 -1.78
CA VAL A 288 8.70 28.50 -0.89
C VAL A 288 8.78 27.78 0.46
N SER A 289 7.62 27.52 1.09
CA SER A 289 7.53 26.80 2.36
C SER A 289 8.04 25.36 2.25
N LEU A 290 7.75 24.65 1.16
CA LEU A 290 8.22 23.28 0.91
C LEU A 290 9.74 23.22 0.74
N SER A 291 10.30 24.16 -0.01
CA SER A 291 11.75 24.29 -0.25
C SER A 291 12.49 24.67 1.04
N ASP A 292 12.02 25.71 1.74
CA ASP A 292 12.64 26.19 2.99
C ASP A 292 12.61 25.11 4.10
N GLN A 293 11.51 24.36 4.20
CA GLN A 293 11.36 23.25 5.14
C GLN A 293 12.03 21.95 4.67
N LYS A 294 12.57 21.91 3.44
CA LYS A 294 13.19 20.74 2.79
C LYS A 294 12.30 19.50 2.85
N ILE A 295 11.11 19.60 2.25
CA ILE A 295 10.12 18.53 2.24
C ILE A 295 10.40 17.55 1.08
N ASP A 296 10.45 16.26 1.37
CA ASP A 296 10.62 15.17 0.40
C ASP A 296 9.29 14.50 0.04
N THR A 297 8.31 14.56 0.95
CA THR A 297 7.02 13.85 0.86
C THR A 297 5.83 14.78 1.11
N LEU A 298 4.83 14.76 0.23
CA LEU A 298 3.55 15.45 0.39
C LEU A 298 2.44 14.44 0.64
N ILE A 299 1.79 14.55 1.80
CA ILE A 299 0.69 13.69 2.22
C ILE A 299 -0.60 14.51 2.21
N PHE A 300 -1.52 14.16 1.32
CA PHE A 300 -2.73 14.94 1.12
C PHE A 300 -3.93 14.38 1.89
N CYS A 301 -4.57 15.25 2.66
CA CYS A 301 -5.92 15.04 3.17
C CYS A 301 -6.88 15.86 2.30
N LEU A 302 -7.73 15.18 1.53
CA LEU A 302 -8.53 15.79 0.47
C LEU A 302 -10.01 15.84 0.85
N ASP A 303 -10.61 17.00 0.64
CA ASP A 303 -12.05 17.23 0.69
C ASP A 303 -12.77 16.52 -0.47
N LYS A 304 -14.09 16.41 -0.38
CA LYS A 304 -14.92 15.66 -1.33
C LYS A 304 -14.79 16.16 -2.77
N LYS A 305 -14.98 15.26 -3.74
CA LYS A 305 -14.74 15.44 -5.19
C LYS A 305 -13.29 15.71 -5.60
N ILE A 306 -12.38 16.03 -4.67
CA ILE A 306 -10.94 16.18 -4.93
C ILE A 306 -10.21 14.85 -4.68
N ARG A 307 -10.78 13.93 -3.88
CA ARG A 307 -10.11 12.72 -3.40
C ARG A 307 -9.62 11.77 -4.50
N SER A 308 -10.22 11.81 -5.70
CA SER A 308 -9.75 11.06 -6.88
C SER A 308 -8.96 11.90 -7.91
N LEU A 309 -8.39 13.04 -7.51
CA LEU A 309 -7.45 13.82 -8.32
C LEU A 309 -6.11 13.05 -8.41
N PRO A 310 -5.59 12.72 -9.60
CA PRO A 310 -4.23 12.17 -9.74
C PRO A 310 -3.17 13.24 -9.49
N ILE A 311 -2.95 13.57 -8.21
CA ILE A 311 -2.06 14.66 -7.76
C ILE A 311 -0.61 14.46 -8.24
N ALA A 312 -0.14 13.21 -8.34
CA ALA A 312 1.17 12.88 -8.89
C ALA A 312 1.40 13.38 -10.34
N ALA A 313 0.31 13.59 -11.10
CA ALA A 313 0.34 14.10 -12.47
C ALA A 313 -0.06 15.58 -12.62
N LEU A 314 -0.14 16.34 -11.52
CA LEU A 314 -0.07 17.79 -11.61
C LEU A 314 1.28 18.17 -12.25
N TYR A 315 1.28 19.19 -13.11
CA TYR A 315 2.37 19.41 -14.06
C TYR A 315 2.73 20.89 -14.15
N HIS A 316 4.01 21.22 -14.11
CA HIS A 316 4.49 22.58 -14.25
C HIS A 316 5.89 22.59 -14.86
N ASN A 317 6.17 23.55 -15.75
CA ASN A 317 7.50 23.75 -16.35
C ASN A 317 8.19 22.49 -16.91
N GLN A 318 7.42 21.59 -17.56
CA GLN A 318 7.88 20.30 -18.11
C GLN A 318 8.20 19.19 -17.09
N HIS A 319 7.81 19.37 -15.83
CA HIS A 319 7.94 18.37 -14.77
C HIS A 319 6.59 18.05 -14.12
N PHE A 320 6.38 16.78 -13.77
CA PHE A 320 5.28 16.33 -12.93
C PHE A 320 5.62 16.49 -11.46
N LEU A 321 4.62 16.72 -10.61
CA LEU A 321 4.80 16.88 -9.16
C LEU A 321 5.50 15.67 -8.50
N ILE A 322 5.31 14.47 -9.04
CA ILE A 322 5.99 13.25 -8.58
C ILE A 322 7.52 13.26 -8.84
N GLU A 323 7.99 14.10 -9.77
CA GLU A 323 9.43 14.33 -10.00
C GLU A 323 10.07 15.14 -8.87
N ASP A 324 9.32 16.05 -8.25
CA ASP A 324 9.80 16.85 -7.12
C ASP A 324 9.60 16.14 -5.78
N TYR A 325 8.43 15.53 -5.56
CA TYR A 325 8.01 15.00 -4.26
C TYR A 325 7.47 13.56 -4.31
N GLN A 326 7.55 12.85 -3.19
CA GLN A 326 6.77 11.62 -2.95
C GLN A 326 5.32 11.98 -2.61
N ILE A 327 4.33 11.33 -3.23
CA ILE A 327 2.90 11.68 -3.08
C ILE A 327 2.10 10.52 -2.45
N GLY A 328 1.32 10.82 -1.42
CA GLY A 328 0.42 9.87 -0.77
C GLY A 328 -0.87 10.53 -0.26
N LEU A 329 -1.90 9.73 0.01
CA LEU A 329 -3.20 10.19 0.50
C LEU A 329 -3.50 9.67 1.91
N ILE A 330 -4.21 10.46 2.71
CA ILE A 330 -4.81 10.05 3.98
C ILE A 330 -6.30 10.45 4.03
N PRO A 331 -7.18 9.64 4.63
CA PRO A 331 -8.58 10.03 4.86
C PRO A 331 -8.68 11.19 5.86
N SER A 332 -7.99 11.05 6.99
CA SER A 332 -7.63 12.10 7.95
C SER A 332 -6.41 11.58 8.73
N PHE A 333 -5.64 12.45 9.37
CA PHE A 333 -4.52 12.01 10.20
C PHE A 333 -4.99 11.22 11.42
N SER A 334 -6.12 11.62 12.00
CA SER A 334 -6.76 10.96 13.15
C SER A 334 -7.29 9.55 12.85
N LEU A 335 -7.42 9.18 11.56
CA LEU A 335 -7.91 7.88 11.10
C LEU A 335 -6.81 6.88 10.70
N ILE A 336 -5.52 7.26 10.82
CA ILE A 336 -4.39 6.40 10.44
C ILE A 336 -3.50 6.04 11.62
N ASP A 337 -2.71 4.97 11.45
CA ASP A 337 -1.59 4.61 12.32
C ASP A 337 -0.31 5.07 11.63
N PRO A 338 0.29 6.21 12.01
CA PRO A 338 1.45 6.77 11.34
C PRO A 338 2.76 6.05 11.70
N ALA A 339 2.76 5.05 12.60
CA ALA A 339 3.99 4.46 13.11
C ALA A 339 4.73 3.63 12.06
N TYR A 340 6.01 3.94 11.85
CA TYR A 340 6.85 3.32 10.84
C TYR A 340 7.17 1.83 11.10
N ARG A 341 7.12 1.04 10.03
CA ARG A 341 7.67 -0.32 9.98
C ARG A 341 8.10 -0.71 8.57
N SER A 342 9.36 -1.13 8.42
CA SER A 342 9.87 -1.76 7.19
C SER A 342 9.12 -3.06 6.88
N VAL A 343 8.89 -3.30 5.58
CA VAL A 343 8.27 -4.51 5.05
C VAL A 343 9.28 -5.47 4.40
N GLN A 344 10.56 -5.11 4.31
CA GLN A 344 11.59 -5.86 3.56
C GLN A 344 11.75 -7.33 3.98
N SER A 345 11.42 -7.68 5.24
CA SER A 345 11.48 -9.05 5.75
C SER A 345 10.09 -9.69 5.96
N ALA A 346 9.01 -9.07 5.47
CA ALA A 346 7.66 -9.63 5.56
C ALA A 346 7.47 -10.76 4.53
N THR A 347 6.61 -11.72 4.82
CA THR A 347 6.07 -12.59 3.76
C THR A 347 4.93 -11.90 3.03
N LEU A 348 4.84 -12.17 1.72
CA LEU A 348 3.80 -11.67 0.85
C LEU A 348 2.77 -12.76 0.56
N LEU A 349 1.49 -12.42 0.66
CA LEU A 349 0.38 -13.28 0.29
C LEU A 349 -0.25 -12.78 -1.00
N GLY A 350 -0.12 -13.53 -2.09
CA GLY A 350 -0.65 -13.18 -3.41
C GLY A 350 -1.95 -13.92 -3.74
N PHE A 351 -2.94 -13.21 -4.24
CA PHE A 351 -4.19 -13.76 -4.75
C PHE A 351 -4.42 -13.21 -6.15
N GLY A 352 -4.93 -14.02 -7.08
CA GLY A 352 -5.22 -13.56 -8.42
C GLY A 352 -6.38 -14.29 -9.09
N VAL A 353 -7.18 -13.54 -9.84
CA VAL A 353 -8.28 -14.05 -10.67
C VAL A 353 -8.03 -13.63 -12.11
N SER A 354 -7.63 -14.58 -12.94
CA SER A 354 -7.30 -14.37 -14.36
C SER A 354 -8.42 -14.79 -15.30
N ASP A 355 -9.26 -15.75 -14.88
CA ASP A 355 -10.29 -16.40 -15.71
C ASP A 355 -11.68 -15.72 -15.68
N GLY A 356 -11.81 -14.56 -15.03
CA GLY A 356 -13.08 -13.85 -14.82
C GLY A 356 -13.90 -14.38 -13.64
N GLY A 357 -13.35 -15.31 -12.84
CA GLY A 357 -13.99 -15.91 -11.67
C GLY A 357 -14.90 -17.09 -12.01
N ARG A 358 -15.48 -17.71 -10.98
CA ARG A 358 -16.29 -18.95 -11.07
C ARG A 358 -17.39 -18.92 -12.13
N ASN A 359 -18.01 -17.77 -12.36
CA ASN A 359 -19.08 -17.58 -13.33
C ASN A 359 -18.63 -16.91 -14.64
N GLN A 360 -17.35 -16.51 -14.75
CA GLN A 360 -16.77 -15.81 -15.91
C GLN A 360 -17.54 -14.52 -16.29
N GLU A 361 -17.99 -13.78 -15.27
CA GLU A 361 -18.83 -12.58 -15.43
C GLU A 361 -18.01 -11.32 -15.81
N LEU A 362 -16.71 -11.31 -15.50
CA LEU A 362 -15.81 -10.20 -15.80
C LEU A 362 -14.76 -10.59 -16.86
N PRO A 363 -14.20 -9.62 -17.62
CA PRO A 363 -13.18 -9.90 -18.62
C PRO A 363 -11.94 -10.59 -18.02
N PRO A 364 -11.27 -11.48 -18.75
CA PRO A 364 -10.05 -12.11 -18.28
C PRO A 364 -8.91 -11.09 -18.12
N LEU A 365 -8.02 -11.36 -17.16
CA LEU A 365 -6.82 -10.58 -16.86
C LEU A 365 -5.58 -11.47 -17.09
N PRO A 366 -5.13 -11.68 -18.35
CA PRO A 366 -4.03 -12.58 -18.66
C PRO A 366 -2.68 -12.21 -18.03
N ALA A 367 -2.47 -10.97 -17.55
CA ALA A 367 -1.26 -10.58 -16.83
C ALA A 367 -1.16 -11.18 -15.43
N VAL A 368 -2.29 -11.48 -14.78
CA VAL A 368 -2.35 -11.92 -13.37
C VAL A 368 -1.45 -13.12 -13.06
N PRO A 369 -1.38 -14.19 -13.88
CA PRO A 369 -0.45 -15.30 -13.64
C PRO A 369 1.03 -14.88 -13.78
N LEU A 370 1.35 -13.93 -14.67
CA LEU A 370 2.71 -13.40 -14.83
C LEU A 370 3.12 -12.55 -13.63
N GLU A 371 2.21 -11.73 -13.13
CA GLU A 371 2.36 -10.88 -11.96
C GLU A 371 2.62 -11.72 -10.71
N LEU A 372 1.77 -12.71 -10.42
CA LEU A 372 1.98 -13.64 -9.29
C LEU A 372 3.30 -14.43 -9.43
N SER A 373 3.63 -14.90 -10.63
CA SER A 373 4.90 -15.60 -10.90
C SER A 373 6.12 -14.72 -10.65
N TRP A 374 6.01 -13.42 -10.93
CA TRP A 374 7.06 -12.44 -10.62
C TRP A 374 7.21 -12.25 -9.10
N LEU A 375 6.10 -12.09 -8.37
CA LEU A 375 6.13 -11.98 -6.91
C LEU A 375 6.72 -13.22 -6.23
N GLN A 376 6.53 -14.41 -6.78
CA GLN A 376 7.20 -15.65 -6.31
C GLN A 376 8.70 -15.68 -6.59
N LYS A 377 9.15 -14.98 -7.64
CA LYS A 377 10.56 -14.94 -8.06
C LYS A 377 11.37 -13.94 -7.21
N ILE A 378 10.80 -12.78 -6.89
CA ILE A 378 11.53 -11.70 -6.21
C ILE A 378 11.23 -11.62 -4.70
N TRP A 379 10.10 -12.15 -4.23
CA TRP A 379 9.69 -12.05 -2.83
C TRP A 379 9.45 -13.43 -2.20
N GLN A 380 9.66 -13.55 -0.89
CA GLN A 380 9.18 -14.71 -0.14
C GLN A 380 7.65 -14.67 -0.07
N SER A 381 6.99 -15.29 -1.05
CA SER A 381 5.55 -15.22 -1.21
C SER A 381 4.87 -16.58 -1.33
N GLN A 382 3.61 -16.61 -0.92
CA GLN A 382 2.68 -17.70 -1.18
C GLN A 382 1.55 -17.15 -2.03
N THR A 383 1.26 -17.79 -3.17
CA THR A 383 0.33 -17.26 -4.16
C THR A 383 -0.79 -18.24 -4.51
N PHE A 384 -1.99 -17.72 -4.71
CA PHE A 384 -3.21 -18.46 -5.03
C PHE A 384 -3.80 -17.90 -6.33
N LEU A 385 -4.06 -18.77 -7.32
CA LEU A 385 -4.57 -18.38 -8.64
C LEU A 385 -5.91 -19.05 -8.94
N ASP A 386 -6.82 -18.29 -9.55
CA ASP A 386 -8.16 -18.70 -9.98
C ASP A 386 -8.88 -19.54 -8.91
N ARG A 387 -9.10 -20.84 -9.15
CA ARG A 387 -9.80 -21.76 -8.23
C ARG A 387 -9.21 -21.86 -6.83
N GLN A 388 -7.99 -21.38 -6.62
CA GLN A 388 -7.33 -21.31 -5.32
C GLN A 388 -7.49 -19.92 -4.67
N ALA A 389 -7.78 -18.88 -5.42
CA ALA A 389 -7.95 -17.50 -4.95
C ALA A 389 -9.35 -17.27 -4.35
N THR A 390 -9.69 -18.01 -3.30
CA THR A 390 -11.00 -17.98 -2.63
C THR A 390 -11.01 -17.19 -1.33
N VAL A 391 -12.19 -16.77 -0.87
CA VAL A 391 -12.35 -16.12 0.46
C VAL A 391 -11.78 -17.01 1.58
N GLU A 392 -12.07 -18.31 1.55
CA GLU A 392 -11.62 -19.28 2.56
C GLU A 392 -10.08 -19.33 2.65
N ASN A 393 -9.39 -19.44 1.51
CA ASN A 393 -7.93 -19.41 1.50
C ASN A 393 -7.39 -18.03 1.92
N LEU A 394 -8.05 -16.93 1.56
CA LEU A 394 -7.61 -15.60 2.01
C LEU A 394 -7.69 -15.49 3.54
N GLN A 395 -8.76 -16.01 4.16
CA GLN A 395 -8.94 -16.07 5.61
C GLN A 395 -7.93 -16.97 6.32
N GLU A 396 -7.62 -18.14 5.73
CA GLU A 396 -6.66 -19.09 6.30
C GLU A 396 -5.23 -18.54 6.23
N TYR A 397 -4.76 -18.16 5.04
CA TYR A 397 -3.35 -17.89 4.82
C TYR A 397 -2.92 -16.48 5.23
N SER A 398 -3.83 -15.50 5.36
CA SER A 398 -3.49 -14.18 5.93
C SER A 398 -3.16 -14.23 7.43
N LYS A 399 -3.56 -15.29 8.13
CA LYS A 399 -3.18 -15.56 9.54
C LYS A 399 -1.78 -16.17 9.69
N THR A 400 -1.10 -16.48 8.58
CA THR A 400 0.24 -17.09 8.61
C THR A 400 1.22 -16.13 9.29
N PRO A 401 2.05 -16.60 10.25
CA PRO A 401 3.05 -15.77 10.90
C PRO A 401 3.96 -15.06 9.89
N ASN A 402 4.23 -13.78 10.15
CA ASN A 402 5.02 -12.87 9.31
C ASN A 402 4.38 -12.41 7.98
N THR A 403 3.14 -12.82 7.65
CA THR A 403 2.41 -12.21 6.53
C THR A 403 2.06 -10.76 6.88
N ARG A 404 2.78 -9.81 6.27
CA ARG A 404 2.51 -8.36 6.45
C ARG A 404 2.19 -7.64 5.14
N MET A 405 2.30 -8.33 4.01
CA MET A 405 1.92 -7.78 2.71
C MET A 405 0.90 -8.72 2.05
N MET A 406 -0.16 -8.13 1.51
CA MET A 406 -1.13 -8.84 0.68
C MET A 406 -1.21 -8.16 -0.67
N HIS A 407 -1.28 -8.97 -1.71
CA HIS A 407 -1.37 -8.54 -3.09
C HIS A 407 -2.55 -9.26 -3.74
N ILE A 408 -3.50 -8.52 -4.30
CA ILE A 408 -4.69 -9.07 -4.93
C ILE A 408 -4.79 -8.54 -6.36
N ALA A 409 -4.52 -9.42 -7.32
CA ALA A 409 -4.52 -9.16 -8.75
C ALA A 409 -5.83 -9.64 -9.39
N THR A 410 -6.84 -8.79 -9.34
CA THR A 410 -8.24 -9.09 -9.68
C THR A 410 -8.99 -7.81 -9.98
N HIS A 411 -10.20 -7.90 -10.54
CA HIS A 411 -11.10 -6.77 -10.65
C HIS A 411 -11.59 -6.31 -9.28
N ALA A 412 -11.42 -5.02 -8.97
CA ALA A 412 -12.12 -4.37 -7.88
C ALA A 412 -12.74 -3.05 -8.34
N GLU A 413 -13.97 -2.76 -7.93
CA GLU A 413 -14.68 -1.54 -8.33
C GLU A 413 -15.21 -0.78 -7.12
N PHE A 414 -14.91 0.52 -7.07
CA PHE A 414 -15.56 1.47 -6.17
C PHE A 414 -16.69 2.16 -6.95
N ARG A 415 -17.93 1.88 -6.55
CA ARG A 415 -19.15 2.31 -7.24
C ARG A 415 -19.90 3.40 -6.45
N PRO A 416 -20.74 4.22 -7.12
CA PRO A 416 -21.55 5.22 -6.44
C PRO A 416 -22.62 4.61 -5.52
N GLY A 417 -23.08 5.40 -4.56
CA GLY A 417 -24.11 5.01 -3.59
C GLY A 417 -23.57 4.13 -2.46
N ASP A 418 -24.36 3.15 -2.05
CA ASP A 418 -24.06 2.27 -0.91
C ASP A 418 -22.72 1.54 -1.06
N ILE A 419 -22.00 1.39 0.04
CA ILE A 419 -20.71 0.71 0.11
C ILE A 419 -20.74 -0.73 -0.42
N SER A 420 -21.84 -1.46 -0.23
CA SER A 420 -22.03 -2.84 -0.72
C SER A 420 -22.13 -2.94 -2.26
N ASN A 421 -22.32 -1.82 -2.97
CA ASN A 421 -22.19 -1.77 -4.43
C ASN A 421 -20.73 -1.97 -4.89
N SER A 422 -19.78 -1.62 -4.03
CA SER A 422 -18.34 -1.71 -4.29
C SER A 422 -17.78 -3.05 -3.84
N PHE A 423 -16.86 -3.63 -4.61
CA PHE A 423 -16.39 -4.99 -4.35
C PHE A 423 -14.95 -5.25 -4.79
N ILE A 424 -14.37 -6.32 -4.25
CA ILE A 424 -13.15 -6.99 -4.73
C ILE A 424 -13.56 -8.40 -5.19
N GLN A 425 -13.24 -8.78 -6.43
CA GLN A 425 -13.52 -10.13 -6.93
C GLN A 425 -12.51 -11.14 -6.37
N LEU A 426 -12.99 -12.15 -5.64
CA LEU A 426 -12.28 -13.41 -5.48
C LEU A 426 -12.94 -14.46 -6.39
N TRP A 427 -12.26 -15.59 -6.63
CA TRP A 427 -12.73 -16.52 -7.65
C TRP A 427 -14.08 -17.15 -7.29
N ASP A 428 -14.32 -17.45 -6.01
CA ASP A 428 -15.57 -18.08 -5.56
C ASP A 428 -16.75 -17.10 -5.46
N ARG A 429 -16.48 -15.82 -5.15
CA ARG A 429 -17.47 -14.73 -5.07
C ARG A 429 -16.83 -13.33 -5.07
N ASN A 430 -17.63 -12.31 -5.37
CA ASN A 430 -17.31 -10.93 -5.04
C ASN A 430 -17.43 -10.71 -3.52
N VAL A 431 -16.46 -10.00 -2.93
CA VAL A 431 -16.48 -9.53 -1.54
C VAL A 431 -16.84 -8.05 -1.56
N GLY A 432 -17.96 -7.67 -0.95
CA GLY A 432 -18.35 -6.26 -0.82
C GLY A 432 -17.40 -5.50 0.12
N LEU A 433 -17.27 -4.18 -0.05
CA LEU A 433 -16.40 -3.38 0.83
C LEU A 433 -16.93 -3.26 2.27
N ASP A 434 -18.23 -3.44 2.47
CA ASP A 434 -18.86 -3.70 3.76
C ASP A 434 -18.27 -4.96 4.42
N GLN A 435 -18.29 -6.08 3.69
CA GLN A 435 -17.79 -7.38 4.13
C GLN A 435 -16.27 -7.43 4.30
N LEU A 436 -15.52 -6.58 3.60
CA LEU A 436 -14.06 -6.50 3.71
C LEU A 436 -13.59 -6.18 5.14
N ARG A 437 -14.37 -5.41 5.90
CA ARG A 437 -14.08 -5.12 7.32
C ARG A 437 -14.21 -6.36 8.18
N GLU A 438 -15.31 -7.09 8.07
CA GLU A 438 -15.56 -8.34 8.80
C GLU A 438 -14.50 -9.38 8.46
N LEU A 439 -14.23 -9.55 7.16
CA LEU A 439 -13.18 -10.42 6.63
C LEU A 439 -11.81 -10.09 7.25
N SER A 440 -11.45 -8.82 7.33
CA SER A 440 -10.20 -8.35 7.94
C SER A 440 -10.11 -8.64 9.44
N GLN A 441 -11.21 -8.45 10.19
CA GLN A 441 -11.29 -8.73 11.63
C GLN A 441 -11.19 -10.23 11.93
N ASP A 442 -11.99 -11.06 11.24
CA ASP A 442 -11.93 -12.52 11.34
C ASP A 442 -10.57 -13.09 10.95
N SER A 443 -9.86 -12.38 10.07
CA SER A 443 -8.51 -12.69 9.58
C SER A 443 -7.38 -12.05 10.38
N GLN A 444 -7.71 -11.27 11.42
CA GLN A 444 -6.77 -10.60 12.32
C GLN A 444 -5.78 -9.65 11.62
N TRP A 445 -6.11 -9.08 10.45
CA TRP A 445 -5.17 -8.26 9.66
C TRP A 445 -4.67 -7.01 10.42
N ASN A 446 -5.43 -6.52 11.39
CA ASN A 446 -5.08 -5.38 12.25
C ASN A 446 -4.29 -5.77 13.52
N GLN A 447 -4.17 -7.06 13.86
CA GLN A 447 -3.50 -7.56 15.06
C GLN A 447 -2.03 -7.87 14.77
N ASN A 448 -1.20 -8.16 15.79
CA ASN A 448 0.23 -8.39 15.59
C ASN A 448 0.52 -9.83 15.09
N PRO A 449 1.15 -10.05 13.92
CA PRO A 449 1.76 -9.07 13.00
C PRO A 449 0.76 -8.40 12.04
N ARG A 450 0.63 -7.07 12.14
CA ARG A 450 -0.33 -6.29 11.33
C ARG A 450 0.05 -6.30 9.86
N VAL A 451 -0.94 -6.36 8.97
CA VAL A 451 -0.77 -6.13 7.54
C VAL A 451 -0.40 -4.67 7.31
N GLU A 452 0.84 -4.47 6.85
CA GLU A 452 1.44 -3.17 6.57
C GLU A 452 1.06 -2.65 5.18
N LEU A 453 0.79 -3.56 4.21
CA LEU A 453 0.43 -3.20 2.85
C LEU A 453 -0.61 -4.16 2.26
N LEU A 454 -1.74 -3.62 1.79
CA LEU A 454 -2.66 -4.29 0.87
C LEU A 454 -2.53 -3.66 -0.53
N THR A 455 -2.19 -4.44 -1.54
CA THR A 455 -2.15 -3.99 -2.94
C THR A 455 -3.34 -4.55 -3.70
N LEU A 456 -4.11 -3.67 -4.35
CA LEU A 456 -5.08 -4.06 -5.38
C LEU A 456 -4.47 -3.71 -6.75
N SER A 457 -4.12 -4.73 -7.56
CA SER A 457 -3.42 -4.51 -8.83
C SER A 457 -4.33 -3.85 -9.87
N ALA A 458 -5.58 -4.30 -10.00
CA ALA A 458 -6.51 -3.83 -11.03
C ALA A 458 -7.83 -3.33 -10.42
N CYS A 459 -7.80 -2.15 -9.78
CA CYS A 459 -9.02 -1.51 -9.29
C CYS A 459 -9.46 -0.29 -10.11
N ARG A 460 -10.75 0.02 -10.06
CA ARG A 460 -11.37 1.15 -10.76
C ARG A 460 -12.29 1.91 -9.81
N THR A 461 -12.06 3.21 -9.67
CA THR A 461 -12.99 4.10 -8.97
C THR A 461 -13.93 4.78 -9.95
N ALA A 462 -15.21 4.92 -9.59
CA ALA A 462 -16.17 5.75 -10.30
C ALA A 462 -15.87 7.24 -10.05
N LEU A 463 -14.85 7.76 -10.72
CA LEU A 463 -14.36 9.13 -10.61
C LEU A 463 -15.50 10.17 -10.66
N GLY A 464 -15.55 11.06 -9.68
CA GLY A 464 -16.57 12.11 -9.56
C GLY A 464 -17.83 11.73 -8.76
N SER A 465 -17.98 10.48 -8.31
CA SER A 465 -18.93 10.13 -7.24
C SER A 465 -18.24 10.33 -5.89
N GLU A 466 -18.91 11.04 -4.97
CA GLU A 466 -18.40 11.30 -3.62
C GLU A 466 -18.25 9.99 -2.83
N GLU A 467 -19.18 9.05 -3.03
CA GLU A 467 -19.22 7.74 -2.37
C GLU A 467 -18.09 6.82 -2.85
N ALA A 468 -17.89 6.72 -4.17
CA ALA A 468 -16.79 5.94 -4.73
C ALA A 468 -15.42 6.54 -4.33
N GLU A 469 -15.33 7.86 -4.26
CA GLU A 469 -14.16 8.58 -3.76
C GLU A 469 -13.88 8.30 -2.28
N LEU A 470 -14.91 8.26 -1.42
CA LEU A 470 -14.80 7.85 -0.01
C LEU A 470 -14.34 6.40 0.11
N GLY A 471 -14.96 5.47 -0.62
CA GLY A 471 -14.59 4.05 -0.62
C GLY A 471 -13.12 3.83 -1.00
N PHE A 472 -12.63 4.54 -2.01
CA PHE A 472 -11.23 4.46 -2.44
C PHE A 472 -10.27 5.10 -1.42
N SER A 473 -10.48 6.38 -1.09
CA SER A 473 -9.58 7.13 -0.18
C SER A 473 -9.62 6.65 1.27
N GLY A 474 -10.62 5.84 1.64
CA GLY A 474 -10.71 5.14 2.91
C GLY A 474 -10.39 3.64 2.84
N LEU A 475 -9.88 3.10 1.71
CA LEU A 475 -9.66 1.66 1.53
C LEU A 475 -8.78 1.05 2.65
N ALA A 476 -7.66 1.67 2.99
CA ALA A 476 -6.79 1.20 4.07
C ALA A 476 -7.50 1.16 5.43
N LEU A 477 -8.29 2.21 5.72
CA LEU A 477 -9.12 2.30 6.92
C LEU A 477 -10.10 1.13 6.94
N GLN A 478 -10.88 0.92 5.88
CA GLN A 478 -11.92 -0.11 5.82
C GLN A 478 -11.34 -1.54 5.86
N ALA A 479 -10.24 -1.78 5.16
CA ALA A 479 -9.51 -3.05 5.21
C ALA A 479 -8.76 -3.27 6.53
N GLY A 480 -8.66 -2.28 7.43
CA GLY A 480 -7.97 -2.41 8.73
C GLY A 480 -6.43 -2.51 8.66
N VAL A 481 -5.87 -2.43 7.45
CA VAL A 481 -4.43 -2.46 7.19
C VAL A 481 -3.79 -1.10 7.49
N LYS A 482 -2.46 -0.98 7.51
CA LYS A 482 -1.81 0.34 7.63
C LYS A 482 -1.90 1.15 6.34
N THR A 483 -1.65 0.49 5.22
CA THR A 483 -1.52 1.12 3.90
C THR A 483 -2.25 0.29 2.86
N SER A 484 -2.92 0.95 1.93
CA SER A 484 -3.38 0.32 0.70
C SER A 484 -2.80 1.01 -0.54
N LEU A 485 -2.32 0.21 -1.49
CA LEU A 485 -1.98 0.64 -2.85
C LEU A 485 -3.14 0.26 -3.78
N GLY A 486 -3.64 1.21 -4.56
CA GLY A 486 -4.68 0.96 -5.56
C GLY A 486 -4.73 2.03 -6.65
N SER A 487 -5.35 1.68 -7.77
CA SER A 487 -5.59 2.54 -8.93
C SER A 487 -6.93 3.28 -8.89
N LEU A 488 -6.89 4.57 -9.23
CA LEU A 488 -8.02 5.48 -9.37
C LEU A 488 -8.94 5.11 -10.56
N TRP A 489 -8.40 4.51 -11.62
CA TRP A 489 -9.14 4.07 -12.80
C TRP A 489 -8.55 2.78 -13.36
N TYR A 490 -9.30 2.14 -14.25
CA TYR A 490 -8.83 0.96 -14.97
C TYR A 490 -7.72 1.34 -15.97
N THR A 491 -6.49 0.98 -15.63
CA THR A 491 -5.33 0.92 -16.52
C THR A 491 -5.44 -0.27 -17.48
N SER A 492 -4.56 -0.38 -18.48
CA SER A 492 -4.47 -1.63 -19.25
C SER A 492 -3.76 -2.70 -18.43
N ASP A 493 -4.08 -3.97 -18.69
CA ASP A 493 -3.55 -5.15 -17.98
C ASP A 493 -2.00 -5.18 -18.02
N GLU A 494 -1.41 -4.79 -19.17
CA GLU A 494 0.03 -4.64 -19.34
C GLU A 494 0.62 -3.50 -18.50
N GLY A 495 -0.14 -2.42 -18.31
CA GLY A 495 0.26 -1.27 -17.50
C GLY A 495 0.25 -1.59 -16.01
N SER A 496 -0.73 -2.36 -15.56
CA SER A 496 -0.80 -2.89 -14.18
C SER A 496 0.37 -3.84 -13.91
N LEU A 497 0.64 -4.79 -14.81
CA LEU A 497 1.81 -5.68 -14.73
C LEU A 497 3.12 -4.90 -14.67
N ALA A 498 3.29 -3.90 -15.55
CA ALA A 498 4.47 -3.07 -15.61
C ALA A 498 4.72 -2.31 -14.30
N LEU A 499 3.67 -1.68 -13.74
CA LEU A 499 3.78 -0.93 -12.51
C LEU A 499 4.00 -1.84 -11.29
N MET A 500 3.28 -2.96 -11.17
CA MET A 500 3.39 -3.83 -10.00
C MET A 500 4.70 -4.62 -9.99
N ALA A 501 5.17 -5.09 -11.15
CA ALA A 501 6.46 -5.75 -11.24
C ALA A 501 7.63 -4.84 -10.83
N GLU A 502 7.60 -3.58 -11.28
CA GLU A 502 8.58 -2.57 -10.93
C GLU A 502 8.44 -2.10 -9.47
N PHE A 503 7.22 -1.90 -8.97
CA PHE A 503 6.96 -1.50 -7.59
C PHE A 503 7.52 -2.50 -6.57
N TYR A 504 7.25 -3.79 -6.76
CA TYR A 504 7.79 -4.80 -5.87
C TYR A 504 9.30 -4.98 -6.01
N HIS A 505 9.90 -4.71 -7.17
CA HIS A 505 11.36 -4.65 -7.34
C HIS A 505 11.97 -3.48 -6.54
N GLN A 506 11.45 -2.27 -6.71
CA GLN A 506 11.89 -1.08 -5.95
C GLN A 506 11.64 -1.22 -4.43
N LEU A 507 10.63 -1.99 -4.02
CA LEU A 507 10.33 -2.24 -2.60
C LEU A 507 11.31 -3.23 -1.93
N GLN A 508 12.12 -3.97 -2.69
CA GLN A 508 13.20 -4.78 -2.10
C GLN A 508 14.28 -3.88 -1.50
N ASP A 509 14.70 -2.87 -2.27
CA ASP A 509 15.80 -1.97 -1.92
C ASP A 509 15.34 -0.77 -1.05
N SER A 510 14.06 -0.41 -1.09
CA SER A 510 13.50 0.66 -0.26
C SER A 510 13.04 0.18 1.12
N THR A 511 13.43 0.92 2.16
CA THR A 511 12.88 0.76 3.52
C THR A 511 11.51 1.43 3.68
N VAL A 512 11.08 2.25 2.71
CA VAL A 512 9.90 3.13 2.77
C VAL A 512 8.97 2.87 1.57
N LYS A 513 7.68 2.66 1.83
CA LYS A 513 6.69 2.23 0.80
C LYS A 513 6.46 3.27 -0.30
N ILE A 514 6.29 4.54 0.07
CA ILE A 514 6.05 5.64 -0.89
C ILE A 514 7.27 5.95 -1.78
N THR A 515 8.49 5.73 -1.28
CA THR A 515 9.72 5.88 -2.07
C THR A 515 9.80 4.86 -3.20
N ALA A 516 9.40 3.60 -2.95
CA ALA A 516 9.34 2.57 -3.98
C ALA A 516 8.30 2.89 -5.07
N LEU A 517 7.12 3.39 -4.69
CA LEU A 517 6.10 3.83 -5.65
C LEU A 517 6.59 5.02 -6.49
N ARG A 518 7.18 6.05 -5.86
CA ARG A 518 7.76 7.17 -6.61
C ARG A 518 8.82 6.70 -7.61
N GLN A 519 9.77 5.86 -7.20
CA GLN A 519 10.83 5.40 -8.10
C GLN A 519 10.27 4.59 -9.28
N THR A 520 9.21 3.81 -9.05
CA THR A 520 8.45 3.13 -10.10
C THR A 520 7.84 4.12 -11.09
N GLN A 521 7.15 5.14 -10.60
CA GLN A 521 6.52 6.17 -11.43
C GLN A 521 7.58 6.94 -12.26
N LEU A 522 8.72 7.28 -11.66
CA LEU A 522 9.87 7.88 -12.37
C LEU A 522 10.44 6.97 -13.45
N ASN A 523 10.62 5.67 -13.18
CA ASN A 523 11.13 4.72 -14.16
C ASN A 523 10.16 4.54 -15.34
N MET A 524 8.84 4.65 -15.09
CA MET A 524 7.82 4.67 -16.14
C MET A 524 7.84 5.99 -16.94
N ILE A 525 7.86 7.16 -16.29
CA ILE A 525 8.00 8.48 -16.92
C ILE A 525 9.21 8.53 -17.86
N ASN A 526 10.35 8.02 -17.40
CA ASN A 526 11.60 7.95 -18.16
C ASN A 526 11.62 6.87 -19.26
N GLY A 527 10.57 6.05 -19.39
CA GLY A 527 10.46 5.00 -20.42
C GLY A 527 11.39 3.81 -20.20
N SER A 528 12.01 3.70 -19.02
CA SER A 528 12.82 2.53 -18.64
C SER A 528 11.94 1.28 -18.56
N ILE A 529 10.68 1.45 -18.17
CA ILE A 529 9.66 0.38 -18.20
C ILE A 529 8.96 0.39 -19.56
N ASN A 530 9.10 -0.69 -20.32
CA ASN A 530 8.50 -0.84 -21.65
C ASN A 530 8.37 -2.31 -22.06
N ILE A 531 7.49 -2.58 -23.02
CA ILE A 531 7.45 -3.86 -23.74
C ILE A 531 8.18 -3.72 -25.08
N ARG A 532 9.07 -4.67 -25.35
CA ARG A 532 9.74 -4.88 -26.63
C ARG A 532 10.14 -6.35 -26.77
N GLU A 533 10.04 -6.88 -27.98
CA GLU A 533 10.43 -8.27 -28.30
C GLU A 533 9.69 -9.33 -27.46
N SER A 534 8.40 -9.11 -27.20
CA SER A 534 7.55 -9.96 -26.34
C SER A 534 8.11 -10.19 -24.93
N ARG A 535 8.83 -9.19 -24.41
CA ARG A 535 9.27 -9.11 -23.02
C ARG A 535 8.88 -7.76 -22.43
N LEU A 536 8.44 -7.75 -21.18
CA LEU A 536 8.38 -6.55 -20.36
C LEU A 536 9.78 -6.33 -19.78
N HIS A 537 10.35 -5.16 -20.05
CA HIS A 537 11.62 -4.69 -19.50
C HIS A 537 11.29 -3.77 -18.33
N LEU A 538 11.94 -4.05 -17.19
CA LEU A 538 11.85 -3.29 -15.96
C LEU A 538 13.11 -2.41 -15.82
N SER A 539 13.27 -1.73 -14.69
CA SER A 539 14.57 -1.13 -14.37
C SER A 539 15.64 -2.23 -14.15
N SER A 540 16.91 -1.82 -14.08
CA SER A 540 18.03 -2.71 -13.74
C SER A 540 18.23 -3.91 -14.70
N ASP A 541 17.86 -3.74 -15.97
CA ASP A 541 17.90 -4.77 -17.04
C ASP A 541 17.12 -6.07 -16.74
N LEU A 542 16.22 -6.03 -15.75
CA LEU A 542 15.32 -7.15 -15.45
C LEU A 542 14.23 -7.29 -16.52
N THR A 543 13.86 -8.53 -16.83
CA THR A 543 12.79 -8.81 -17.81
C THR A 543 11.83 -9.90 -17.33
N ILE A 544 10.57 -9.72 -17.72
CA ILE A 544 9.49 -10.72 -17.62
C ILE A 544 9.15 -11.15 -19.05
N ASP A 545 9.09 -12.46 -19.27
CA ASP A 545 8.60 -13.03 -20.52
C ASP A 545 7.08 -12.97 -20.52
N ILE A 546 6.51 -12.22 -21.48
CA ILE A 546 5.07 -12.00 -21.58
C ILE A 546 4.43 -12.83 -22.71
N GLN A 547 5.25 -13.60 -23.45
CA GLN A 547 4.82 -14.45 -24.56
C GLN A 547 3.97 -13.68 -25.61
N ASP A 548 3.12 -14.38 -26.35
CA ASP A 548 2.21 -13.80 -27.35
C ASP A 548 0.90 -13.26 -26.72
N GLN A 549 0.88 -12.95 -25.42
CA GLN A 549 -0.33 -12.54 -24.71
C GLN A 549 -0.72 -11.07 -24.97
N PHE A 550 0.26 -10.22 -25.32
CA PHE A 550 0.09 -8.77 -25.47
C PHE A 550 0.75 -8.21 -26.74
N SER A 551 0.63 -6.89 -26.93
CA SER A 551 1.37 -6.18 -27.98
C SER A 551 2.87 -6.42 -27.89
N SER A 552 3.51 -6.75 -29.02
CA SER A 552 4.96 -6.93 -29.13
C SER A 552 5.79 -5.68 -28.80
N SER A 553 5.16 -4.49 -28.76
CA SER A 553 5.78 -3.27 -28.24
C SER A 553 4.74 -2.33 -27.62
N GLN A 554 5.08 -1.73 -26.46
CA GLN A 554 4.26 -0.77 -25.72
C GLN A 554 5.16 0.07 -24.79
N THR A 555 4.83 1.34 -24.58
CA THR A 555 5.53 2.26 -23.65
C THR A 555 4.58 2.78 -22.59
N PHE A 556 5.07 3.02 -21.37
CA PHE A 556 4.24 3.39 -20.21
C PHE A 556 4.49 4.81 -19.67
N ASN A 557 5.19 5.67 -20.43
CA ASN A 557 5.52 7.04 -20.05
C ASN A 557 4.32 7.96 -19.78
N HIS A 558 3.18 7.71 -20.44
CA HIS A 558 2.02 8.58 -20.33
C HIS A 558 1.35 8.46 -18.96
N PRO A 559 0.95 9.56 -18.29
CA PRO A 559 0.40 9.55 -16.94
C PRO A 559 -0.74 8.57 -16.69
N TYR A 560 -1.58 8.31 -17.70
CA TYR A 560 -2.61 7.24 -17.71
C TYR A 560 -2.18 5.92 -17.03
N TYR A 561 -0.92 5.50 -17.19
CA TYR A 561 -0.39 4.26 -16.63
C TYR A 561 0.11 4.41 -15.20
N TRP A 562 0.96 5.40 -14.93
CA TRP A 562 1.69 5.52 -13.66
C TRP A 562 0.99 6.40 -12.61
N SER A 563 0.18 7.37 -13.04
CA SER A 563 -0.52 8.30 -12.13
C SER A 563 -1.89 7.78 -11.70
N ALA A 564 -2.29 6.59 -12.16
CA ALA A 564 -3.49 5.92 -11.69
C ALA A 564 -3.32 5.47 -10.23
N TYR A 565 -2.12 5.05 -9.83
CA TYR A 565 -1.87 4.41 -8.55
C TYR A 565 -1.41 5.39 -7.47
N THR A 566 -1.93 5.20 -6.25
CA THR A 566 -1.53 5.96 -5.07
C THR A 566 -1.53 5.07 -3.83
N LEU A 567 -0.67 5.41 -2.86
CA LEU A 567 -0.77 4.88 -1.50
C LEU A 567 -1.80 5.69 -0.71
N ILE A 568 -2.56 4.98 0.11
CA ILE A 568 -3.62 5.49 0.97
C ILE A 568 -3.36 4.99 2.39
N GLY A 569 -3.44 5.88 3.38
CA GLY A 569 -3.18 5.57 4.79
C GLY A 569 -1.74 5.89 5.19
N ASN A 570 -1.08 4.99 5.93
CA ASN A 570 0.33 5.16 6.29
C ASN A 570 1.21 5.16 5.01
N TRP A 571 2.05 6.16 4.83
CA TRP A 571 2.91 6.30 3.64
C TRP A 571 4.32 5.71 3.80
N ASN A 572 4.74 5.44 5.04
CA ASN A 572 6.13 5.17 5.41
C ASN A 572 6.45 3.67 5.47
#